data_AF-A0A1V3WWF0-F1
#
_entry.id   AF-A0A1V3WWF0-F1
#
_cell.length_a   1.000
_cell.length_b   1.000
_cell.length_c   1.000
_cell.angle_alpha   90.00
_cell.angle_beta   90.00
_cell.angle_gamma   90.00
#
_symmetry.space_group_name_H-M   'P 1'
#
loop_
_entity.id
_entity.type
_entity.pdbx_description
1 polymer ?
#
loop_
_entity_poly.entity_id
_entity_poly.type
_entity_poly.pdbx_seq_one_letter_code
_entity_poly.pdbx_strand_id
1 'polypeptide(L)'
;MIGGLWPAELSPNNAETAALAAYLKADLDRIVSSANDELRTLRSAVMLDSARRAAEAAVIDEARAWAVRRVESTLRQLRGQPAPPVVPRPSATAGSGGTDLERTRVLPAIKDEHPGAADDLASTRVLPVVEDAIGEEQPGAHEKEHVQLAAPPEAEIAVAESVAPARGVAAPESDDERLQRLLTFVARQEPRLNWAVGQRADGLTVLVTDLAHGWVPPGLMLPEGVQLLEPQRRSGGIAKLIGTTARLATYRPGDFLGWTSDFTPTTPSPKPRELPTSDNLASELSGVTRWRDGLPRIVHLLAQAAAAGGGVGEDEIDLLRVHLDTARHAVVAQYPNVDPALLLNCMLLAATESGVTGDPVSANYHFAWFRELNQ
;
A
#
# COMPACT_ATOMS: atom_id res chain seq x y z
N MET A 1 -18.64 18.11 20.48
CA MET A 1 -17.64 17.95 21.56
C MET A 1 -17.27 16.48 21.59
N ILE A 2 -16.00 16.12 21.41
CA ILE A 2 -15.59 14.70 21.32
C ILE A 2 -15.63 14.12 22.75
N GLY A 3 -16.46 13.09 22.96
CA GLY A 3 -16.81 12.57 24.28
C GLY A 3 -15.78 11.60 24.89
N GLY A 4 -14.51 11.98 24.91
CA GLY A 4 -13.43 11.24 25.57
C GLY A 4 -12.48 12.20 26.29
N LEU A 5 -11.71 11.71 27.27
CA LEU A 5 -10.71 12.54 27.93
C LEU A 5 -9.62 12.94 26.91
N TRP A 6 -9.52 14.23 26.63
CA TRP A 6 -8.39 14.80 25.92
C TRP A 6 -7.13 14.66 26.79
N PRO A 7 -5.97 14.21 26.26
CA PRO A 7 -4.77 14.03 27.06
C PRO A 7 -4.33 15.34 27.71
N ALA A 8 -3.94 15.30 28.99
CA ALA A 8 -3.61 16.49 29.76
C ALA A 8 -2.39 17.22 29.17
N GLU A 9 -1.44 16.48 28.60
CA GLU A 9 -0.24 16.99 27.92
C GLU A 9 -0.54 17.76 26.63
N LEU A 10 -1.74 17.56 26.06
CA LEU A 10 -2.24 18.28 24.88
C LEU A 10 -3.16 19.45 25.26
N SER A 11 -3.16 19.87 26.53
CA SER A 11 -3.75 21.16 26.95
C SER A 11 -2.91 22.32 26.39
N PRO A 12 -3.51 23.43 25.93
CA PRO A 12 -2.81 24.56 25.31
C PRO A 12 -2.09 25.43 26.34
N ASN A 13 -1.04 24.88 26.95
CA ASN A 13 -0.26 25.51 28.02
C ASN A 13 0.87 26.41 27.50
N ASN A 14 1.24 26.26 26.23
CA ASN A 14 2.14 27.16 25.49
C ASN A 14 1.75 27.21 24.00
N ALA A 15 2.40 28.08 23.20
CA ALA A 15 2.04 28.27 21.79
C ALA A 15 2.25 27.01 20.92
N GLU A 16 3.26 26.18 21.24
CA GLU A 16 3.60 24.96 20.51
C GLU A 16 2.56 23.85 20.75
N THR A 17 2.24 23.57 22.02
CA THR A 17 1.15 22.65 22.41
C THR A 17 -0.20 23.11 21.87
N ALA A 18 -0.48 24.42 21.84
CA ALA A 18 -1.71 24.95 21.27
C ALA A 18 -1.81 24.72 19.74
N ALA A 19 -0.72 24.96 18.99
CA ALA A 19 -0.67 24.69 17.56
C ALA A 19 -0.79 23.19 17.25
N LEU A 20 -0.09 22.35 18.01
CA LEU A 20 -0.08 20.90 17.84
C LEU A 20 -1.43 20.26 18.22
N ALA A 21 -2.08 20.74 19.29
CA ALA A 21 -3.43 20.31 19.67
C ALA A 21 -4.49 20.75 18.65
N ALA A 22 -4.36 21.95 18.06
CA ALA A 22 -5.24 22.41 16.98
C ALA A 22 -5.09 21.54 15.72
N TYR A 23 -3.86 21.19 15.34
CA TYR A 23 -3.58 20.28 14.23
C TYR A 23 -4.13 18.88 14.46
N LEU A 24 -3.82 18.26 15.62
CA LEU A 24 -4.33 16.95 16.00
C LEU A 24 -5.86 16.92 16.01
N LYS A 25 -6.52 17.96 16.53
CA LYS A 25 -7.97 18.07 16.50
C LYS A 25 -8.53 18.09 15.08
N ALA A 26 -7.95 18.91 14.19
CA ALA A 26 -8.41 19.00 12.80
C ALA A 26 -8.23 17.66 12.04
N ASP A 27 -7.19 16.89 12.38
CA ASP A 27 -6.94 15.58 11.78
C ASP A 27 -7.88 14.49 12.35
N LEU A 28 -8.21 14.54 13.65
CA LEU A 28 -9.24 13.69 14.26
C LEU A 28 -10.64 14.00 13.69
N ASP A 29 -10.99 15.28 13.54
CA ASP A 29 -12.24 15.72 12.90
C ASP A 29 -12.29 15.25 11.42
N ARG A 30 -11.15 15.19 10.72
CA ARG A 30 -11.05 14.59 9.36
C ARG A 30 -11.26 13.06 9.37
N ILE A 31 -10.62 12.31 10.26
CA ILE A 31 -10.79 10.85 10.39
C ILE A 31 -12.26 10.52 10.67
N VAL A 32 -12.88 11.24 11.60
CA VAL A 32 -14.32 11.12 11.91
C VAL A 32 -15.19 11.49 10.71
N SER A 33 -14.78 12.44 9.87
CA SER A 33 -15.54 12.81 8.67
C SER A 33 -15.51 11.69 7.61
N SER A 34 -14.33 11.15 7.29
CA SER A 34 -14.19 10.02 6.33
C SER A 34 -15.04 8.83 6.76
N ALA A 35 -14.88 8.39 8.01
CA ALA A 35 -15.64 7.27 8.56
C ALA A 35 -17.17 7.51 8.53
N ASN A 36 -17.64 8.74 8.76
CA ASN A 36 -19.07 9.05 8.64
C ASN A 36 -19.58 9.07 7.19
N ASP A 37 -18.73 9.42 6.23
CA ASP A 37 -19.07 9.39 4.80
C ASP A 37 -19.13 7.94 4.30
N GLU A 38 -18.18 7.10 4.71
CA GLU A 38 -18.15 5.65 4.46
C GLU A 38 -19.33 4.90 5.12
N LEU A 39 -19.68 5.25 6.37
CA LEU A 39 -20.88 4.71 7.02
C LEU A 39 -22.17 5.16 6.32
N ARG A 40 -22.20 6.32 5.66
CA ARG A 40 -23.35 6.73 4.83
C ARG A 40 -23.42 5.96 3.51
N THR A 41 -22.29 5.65 2.85
CA THR A 41 -22.32 4.81 1.64
C THR A 41 -22.75 3.38 1.95
N LEU A 42 -22.22 2.75 3.02
CA LEU A 42 -22.62 1.41 3.46
C LEU A 42 -24.12 1.29 3.78
N ARG A 43 -24.73 2.34 4.33
CA ARG A 43 -26.19 2.40 4.58
C ARG A 43 -27.03 2.55 3.32
N SER A 44 -26.51 3.22 2.30
CA SER A 44 -27.18 3.35 0.99
C SER A 44 -27.06 2.08 0.13
N ALA A 45 -26.10 1.20 0.43
CA ALA A 45 -25.81 0.02 -0.37
C ALA A 45 -26.81 -1.14 -0.14
N VAL A 46 -27.26 -1.74 -1.25
CA VAL A 46 -28.12 -2.93 -1.26
C VAL A 46 -27.27 -4.17 -0.99
N MET A 47 -27.18 -4.54 0.29
CA MET A 47 -26.47 -5.73 0.78
C MET A 47 -27.19 -6.35 1.98
N LEU A 48 -26.84 -7.58 2.34
CA LEU A 48 -27.38 -8.28 3.51
C LEU A 48 -27.03 -7.54 4.82
N ASP A 49 -27.97 -7.45 5.76
CA ASP A 49 -27.81 -6.68 7.00
C ASP A 49 -26.72 -7.23 7.95
N SER A 50 -26.31 -8.49 7.78
CA SER A 50 -25.13 -9.07 8.44
C SER A 50 -23.83 -8.54 7.86
N ALA A 51 -23.71 -8.53 6.52
CA ALA A 51 -22.56 -7.97 5.82
C ALA A 51 -22.43 -6.45 6.04
N ARG A 52 -23.55 -5.71 6.04
CA ARG A 52 -23.54 -4.27 6.35
C ARG A 52 -22.99 -4.01 7.75
N ARG A 53 -23.48 -4.71 8.76
CA ARG A 53 -23.01 -4.52 10.16
C ARG A 53 -21.55 -4.93 10.36
N ALA A 54 -21.07 -5.95 9.65
CA ALA A 54 -19.65 -6.30 9.68
C ALA A 54 -18.77 -5.21 9.05
N ALA A 55 -19.17 -4.65 7.90
CA ALA A 55 -18.47 -3.55 7.25
C ALA A 55 -18.53 -2.24 8.08
N GLU A 56 -19.70 -1.89 8.64
CA GLU A 56 -19.85 -0.72 9.51
C GLU A 56 -18.96 -0.83 10.76
N ALA A 57 -18.82 -2.03 11.35
CA ALA A 57 -17.92 -2.27 12.48
C ALA A 57 -16.44 -2.10 12.08
N ALA A 58 -16.02 -2.67 10.94
CA ALA A 58 -14.65 -2.57 10.46
C ALA A 58 -14.21 -1.10 10.23
N VAL A 59 -15.05 -0.28 9.60
CA VAL A 59 -14.80 1.17 9.41
C VAL A 59 -14.65 1.90 10.75
N ILE A 60 -15.46 1.56 11.75
CA ILE A 60 -15.42 2.18 13.08
C ILE A 60 -14.13 1.81 13.83
N ASP A 61 -13.72 0.54 13.80
CA ASP A 61 -12.53 0.07 14.51
C ASP A 61 -11.23 0.48 13.79
N GLU A 62 -11.22 0.56 12.45
CA GLU A 62 -10.10 1.14 11.71
C GLU A 62 -9.94 2.63 12.02
N ALA A 63 -11.02 3.43 11.92
CA ALA A 63 -10.99 4.85 12.27
C ALA A 63 -10.54 5.09 13.73
N ARG A 64 -10.94 4.22 14.66
CA ARG A 64 -10.46 4.22 16.05
C ARG A 64 -8.96 3.94 16.13
N ALA A 65 -8.46 2.90 15.45
CA ALA A 65 -7.04 2.54 15.44
C ALA A 65 -6.17 3.64 14.82
N TRP A 66 -6.65 4.30 13.76
CA TRP A 66 -5.98 5.45 13.15
C TRP A 66 -5.94 6.65 14.12
N ALA A 67 -7.07 6.98 14.77
CA ALA A 67 -7.14 8.04 15.76
C ALA A 67 -6.20 7.80 16.97
N VAL A 68 -6.13 6.57 17.48
CA VAL A 68 -5.21 6.21 18.58
C VAL A 68 -3.75 6.37 18.16
N ARG A 69 -3.33 5.78 17.04
CA ARG A 69 -1.95 5.92 16.50
C ARG A 69 -1.57 7.39 16.33
N ARG A 70 -2.52 8.24 15.91
CA ARG A 70 -2.29 9.67 15.72
C ARG A 70 -2.06 10.42 17.03
N VAL A 71 -2.92 10.20 18.04
CA VAL A 71 -2.75 10.77 19.38
C VAL A 71 -1.42 10.32 20.02
N GLU A 72 -1.08 9.03 19.92
CA GLU A 72 0.18 8.49 20.43
C GLU A 72 1.42 9.07 19.74
N SER A 73 1.37 9.25 18.42
CA SER A 73 2.41 9.92 17.65
C SER A 73 2.63 11.36 18.14
N THR A 74 1.55 12.13 18.31
CA THR A 74 1.62 13.51 18.81
C THR A 74 2.13 13.59 20.26
N LEU A 75 1.72 12.67 21.13
CA LEU A 75 2.24 12.59 22.51
C LEU A 75 3.73 12.19 22.54
N ARG A 76 4.18 11.32 21.63
CA ARG A 76 5.60 10.94 21.51
C ARG A 76 6.45 12.12 21.05
N GLN A 77 5.94 12.91 20.10
CA GLN A 77 6.57 14.16 19.66
C GLN A 77 6.72 15.16 20.81
N LEU A 78 5.67 15.39 21.62
CA LEU A 78 5.73 16.28 22.79
C LEU A 78 6.69 15.81 23.89
N ARG A 79 6.85 14.49 24.06
CA ARG A 79 7.74 13.90 25.08
C ARG A 79 9.22 13.91 24.68
N GLY A 80 9.55 14.30 23.44
CA GLY A 80 10.93 14.49 22.98
C GLY A 80 11.82 13.23 22.98
N GLN A 81 11.23 12.04 23.10
CA GLN A 81 11.97 10.78 23.17
C GLN A 81 12.13 10.14 21.78
N PRO A 82 13.36 9.97 21.26
CA PRO A 82 13.62 9.05 20.15
C PRO A 82 13.44 7.59 20.63
N ALA A 83 13.31 6.66 19.67
CA ALA A 83 13.20 5.24 19.98
C ALA A 83 14.45 4.73 20.73
N PRO A 84 14.30 3.76 21.67
CA PRO A 84 15.44 3.20 22.40
C PRO A 84 16.35 2.40 21.44
N PRO A 85 17.69 2.52 21.56
CA PRO A 85 18.61 1.82 20.68
C PRO A 85 18.58 0.30 20.93
N VAL A 86 18.30 -0.47 19.89
CA VAL A 86 18.38 -1.93 19.92
C VAL A 86 19.86 -2.35 20.01
N VAL A 87 20.24 -2.98 21.12
CA VAL A 87 21.61 -3.52 21.30
C VAL A 87 21.73 -4.83 20.51
N PRO A 88 22.61 -4.94 19.50
CA PRO A 88 22.74 -6.17 18.73
C PRO A 88 23.39 -7.28 19.58
N ARG A 89 22.80 -8.48 19.55
CA ARG A 89 23.43 -9.68 20.10
C ARG A 89 24.57 -10.14 19.16
N PRO A 90 25.73 -10.58 19.68
CA PRO A 90 26.77 -11.16 18.86
C PRO A 90 26.37 -12.57 18.38
N SER A 91 26.14 -12.73 17.08
CA SER A 91 26.02 -14.04 16.44
C SER A 91 27.39 -14.70 16.29
N ALA A 92 27.50 -15.98 16.63
CA ALA A 92 28.77 -16.71 16.56
C ALA A 92 29.18 -16.98 15.10
N THR A 93 30.42 -16.61 14.74
CA THR A 93 31.02 -16.93 13.45
C THR A 93 31.80 -18.25 13.51
N ALA A 94 31.44 -19.20 12.65
CA ALA A 94 32.32 -20.32 12.33
C ALA A 94 33.56 -19.79 11.59
N GLY A 95 34.75 -20.24 11.97
CA GLY A 95 36.00 -19.58 11.61
C GLY A 95 36.66 -20.05 10.31
N SER A 96 37.54 -19.20 9.79
CA SER A 96 38.70 -19.59 8.99
C SER A 96 39.91 -18.81 9.53
N GLY A 97 41.08 -19.44 9.61
CA GLY A 97 42.19 -18.98 10.45
C GLY A 97 43.23 -18.09 9.77
N GLY A 98 43.94 -17.28 10.56
CA GLY A 98 45.08 -16.49 10.10
C GLY A 98 45.80 -15.73 11.23
N THR A 99 47.01 -16.18 11.57
CA THR A 99 48.09 -15.45 12.28
C THR A 99 47.75 -14.60 13.52
N ASP A 100 47.92 -15.21 14.69
CA ASP A 100 48.83 -14.77 15.77
C ASP A 100 49.37 -13.32 15.75
N LEU A 101 49.11 -12.57 16.84
CA LEU A 101 50.13 -11.83 17.61
C LEU A 101 49.59 -11.37 18.98
N GLU A 102 50.45 -11.30 20.00
CA GLU A 102 50.05 -11.16 21.41
C GLU A 102 49.46 -9.79 21.81
N ARG A 103 48.37 -9.80 22.60
CA ARG A 103 48.27 -8.89 23.76
C ARG A 103 47.26 -9.31 24.85
N THR A 104 47.76 -10.05 25.84
CA THR A 104 47.00 -10.40 27.05
C THR A 104 46.64 -9.17 27.88
N ARG A 105 45.34 -8.96 28.16
CA ARG A 105 44.85 -8.13 29.28
C ARG A 105 43.69 -8.84 29.98
N VAL A 106 43.95 -9.27 31.22
CA VAL A 106 42.99 -9.95 32.09
C VAL A 106 42.11 -8.92 32.80
N LEU A 107 40.81 -9.24 32.95
CA LEU A 107 39.90 -8.59 33.90
C LEU A 107 39.40 -9.65 34.90
N PRO A 108 39.16 -9.28 36.17
CA PRO A 108 38.94 -10.25 37.24
C PRO A 108 37.53 -10.87 37.19
N ALA A 109 37.43 -12.13 37.63
CA ALA A 109 36.14 -12.80 37.83
C ALA A 109 35.43 -12.26 39.09
N ILE A 110 34.12 -12.07 38.99
CA ILE A 110 33.23 -11.87 40.14
C ILE A 110 32.81 -13.25 40.65
N LYS A 111 32.75 -13.42 41.97
CA LYS A 111 32.46 -14.68 42.66
C LYS A 111 31.15 -14.54 43.42
N ASP A 112 30.09 -15.20 42.94
CA ASP A 112 28.83 -15.37 43.67
C ASP A 112 28.73 -16.79 44.23
N GLU A 113 28.34 -16.91 45.50
CA GLU A 113 28.26 -18.17 46.24
C GLU A 113 26.81 -18.70 46.31
N HIS A 114 26.64 -20.02 46.19
CA HIS A 114 25.40 -20.70 46.58
C HIS A 114 25.36 -20.89 48.10
N PRO A 115 24.17 -20.75 48.73
CA PRO A 115 23.41 -21.95 49.14
C PRO A 115 21.88 -21.81 48.94
N GLY A 116 21.06 -22.86 48.95
CA GLY A 116 21.36 -24.31 48.95
C GLY A 116 20.36 -25.16 49.77
N ALA A 117 19.80 -26.22 49.16
CA ALA A 117 18.97 -27.31 49.74
C ALA A 117 17.64 -26.88 50.45
N ALA A 118 16.62 -27.72 50.67
CA ALA A 118 16.35 -29.15 50.35
C ALA A 118 14.88 -29.26 49.79
N ASP A 119 14.22 -30.40 49.55
CA ASP A 119 14.43 -31.79 49.98
C ASP A 119 13.82 -32.81 48.97
N ASP A 120 13.98 -34.11 49.23
CA ASP A 120 13.78 -35.24 48.31
C ASP A 120 12.49 -36.08 48.55
N LEU A 121 12.37 -37.20 47.81
CA LEU A 121 11.54 -38.42 48.01
C LEU A 121 10.27 -38.60 47.15
N ALA A 122 9.90 -39.89 46.98
CA ALA A 122 8.99 -40.39 45.93
C ALA A 122 8.06 -41.53 46.40
N SER A 123 7.15 -41.98 45.51
CA SER A 123 6.40 -43.27 45.48
C SER A 123 4.87 -43.25 45.68
N THR A 124 4.15 -43.38 44.55
CA THR A 124 3.24 -44.49 44.20
C THR A 124 2.12 -44.98 45.14
N ARG A 125 0.85 -44.85 44.68
CA ARG A 125 -0.26 -45.86 44.66
C ARG A 125 -1.52 -45.23 43.98
N VAL A 126 -2.07 -45.69 42.85
CA VAL A 126 -2.89 -46.92 42.51
C VAL A 126 -4.42 -46.63 42.41
N LEU A 127 -5.08 -47.21 41.38
CA LEU A 127 -6.44 -46.95 40.82
C LEU A 127 -7.59 -47.72 41.54
N PRO A 128 -8.92 -47.49 41.27
CA PRO A 128 -9.68 -47.82 40.02
C PRO A 128 -10.41 -46.60 39.36
N VAL A 129 -10.74 -46.51 38.05
CA VAL A 129 -11.66 -47.30 37.15
C VAL A 129 -13.15 -47.08 37.52
N VAL A 130 -14.06 -46.58 36.65
CA VAL A 130 -14.70 -47.08 35.38
C VAL A 130 -14.94 -45.86 34.44
N GLU A 131 -14.51 -45.83 33.16
CA GLU A 131 -15.21 -46.24 31.89
C GLU A 131 -16.55 -45.48 31.63
N ASP A 132 -16.94 -45.12 30.39
CA ASP A 132 -16.81 -45.84 29.11
C ASP A 132 -16.60 -44.93 27.86
N ALA A 133 -16.43 -45.51 26.67
CA ALA A 133 -16.16 -44.87 25.36
C ALA A 133 -17.15 -45.40 24.27
N ILE A 134 -17.04 -45.24 22.94
CA ILE A 134 -16.13 -44.57 21.95
C ILE A 134 -17.04 -44.18 20.73
N GLY A 135 -16.67 -43.51 19.63
CA GLY A 135 -15.40 -43.06 19.04
C GLY A 135 -15.65 -42.30 17.71
N GLU A 136 -14.61 -42.10 16.89
CA GLU A 136 -14.63 -41.26 15.68
C GLU A 136 -14.79 -42.04 14.34
N GLU A 137 -14.81 -41.27 13.24
CA GLU A 137 -14.32 -41.56 11.87
C GLU A 137 -15.32 -41.49 10.68
N GLN A 138 -14.88 -40.77 9.65
CA GLN A 138 -15.31 -40.86 8.24
C GLN A 138 -14.27 -41.75 7.51
N PRO A 139 -14.58 -42.50 6.41
CA PRO A 139 -14.80 -41.86 5.09
C PRO A 139 -15.62 -42.67 4.03
N GLY A 140 -15.79 -42.07 2.84
CA GLY A 140 -15.29 -42.75 1.62
C GLY A 140 -16.20 -43.58 0.70
N ALA A 141 -17.26 -42.96 0.14
CA ALA A 141 -17.69 -43.04 -1.29
C ALA A 141 -17.98 -44.37 -2.05
N HIS A 142 -18.81 -44.26 -3.11
CA HIS A 142 -19.04 -45.21 -4.24
C HIS A 142 -19.77 -46.54 -3.91
N GLU A 143 -20.68 -47.12 -4.73
CA GLU A 143 -21.40 -46.72 -5.96
C GLU A 143 -22.60 -47.72 -6.18
N LYS A 144 -23.48 -47.48 -7.18
CA LYS A 144 -24.43 -48.46 -7.82
C LYS A 144 -25.70 -48.88 -7.03
N GLU A 145 -26.87 -49.18 -7.63
CA GLU A 145 -27.40 -49.05 -9.01
C GLU A 145 -28.98 -49.12 -9.00
N HIS A 146 -29.63 -49.09 -10.18
CA HIS A 146 -31.10 -49.07 -10.45
C HIS A 146 -31.94 -50.17 -9.73
N VAL A 147 -33.28 -50.06 -9.57
CA VAL A 147 -34.34 -50.17 -10.62
C VAL A 147 -35.69 -49.51 -10.19
N GLN A 148 -36.59 -49.25 -11.15
CA GLN A 148 -37.95 -48.65 -11.04
C GLN A 148 -38.96 -49.50 -10.20
N LEU A 149 -40.25 -49.17 -9.95
CA LEU A 149 -41.33 -48.32 -10.56
C LEU A 149 -42.31 -47.93 -9.39
N ALA A 150 -43.41 -47.14 -9.45
CA ALA A 150 -44.29 -46.61 -10.51
C ALA A 150 -45.08 -45.33 -10.05
N ALA A 151 -46.03 -44.86 -10.86
CA ALA A 151 -46.98 -43.73 -10.63
C ALA A 151 -48.24 -43.96 -11.53
N PRO A 152 -49.24 -43.05 -11.70
CA PRO A 152 -49.62 -41.77 -11.04
C PRO A 152 -50.96 -41.99 -10.26
N PRO A 153 -51.97 -41.08 -10.11
CA PRO A 153 -52.11 -39.61 -10.31
C PRO A 153 -52.56 -38.92 -8.97
N GLU A 154 -53.26 -37.76 -8.84
CA GLU A 154 -53.92 -36.80 -9.74
C GLU A 154 -54.04 -35.40 -9.08
N ALA A 155 -53.77 -34.31 -9.82
CA ALA A 155 -54.35 -32.96 -9.65
C ALA A 155 -53.60 -31.94 -10.55
N GLU A 156 -54.26 -31.40 -11.59
CA GLU A 156 -53.72 -30.27 -12.36
C GLU A 156 -54.10 -28.93 -11.74
N ILE A 157 -53.14 -28.01 -11.62
CA ILE A 157 -53.41 -26.56 -11.55
C ILE A 157 -52.44 -25.87 -12.51
N ALA A 158 -52.97 -25.31 -13.59
CA ALA A 158 -52.18 -24.60 -14.58
C ALA A 158 -51.66 -23.27 -14.01
N VAL A 159 -50.34 -23.14 -13.90
CA VAL A 159 -49.66 -21.86 -13.63
C VAL A 159 -49.12 -21.32 -14.95
N ALA A 160 -49.53 -20.11 -15.34
CA ALA A 160 -49.02 -19.48 -16.54
C ALA A 160 -47.52 -19.22 -16.40
N GLU A 161 -46.72 -19.68 -17.38
CA GLU A 161 -45.28 -19.51 -17.38
C GLU A 161 -44.92 -18.03 -17.61
N SER A 162 -44.72 -17.32 -16.48
CA SER A 162 -44.15 -15.98 -16.48
C SER A 162 -42.69 -16.07 -16.90
N VAL A 163 -42.46 -15.97 -18.21
CA VAL A 163 -41.11 -15.96 -18.81
C VAL A 163 -40.34 -14.78 -18.22
N ALA A 164 -39.52 -15.08 -17.20
CA ALA A 164 -38.57 -14.12 -16.67
C ALA A 164 -37.63 -13.73 -17.82
N PRO A 165 -37.47 -12.43 -18.14
CA PRO A 165 -36.57 -12.02 -19.21
C PRO A 165 -35.18 -12.50 -18.86
N ALA A 166 -34.60 -13.35 -19.72
CA ALA A 166 -33.24 -13.80 -19.57
C ALA A 166 -32.34 -12.57 -19.41
N ARG A 167 -31.48 -12.57 -18.38
CA ARG A 167 -30.52 -11.47 -18.18
C ARG A 167 -29.71 -11.33 -19.46
N GLY A 168 -29.95 -10.23 -20.18
CA GLY A 168 -29.24 -9.94 -21.41
C GLY A 168 -27.75 -9.96 -21.14
N VAL A 169 -26.99 -10.67 -21.99
CA VAL A 169 -25.54 -10.51 -22.02
C VAL A 169 -25.29 -9.04 -22.31
N ALA A 170 -24.60 -8.35 -21.39
CA ALA A 170 -24.32 -6.93 -21.57
C ALA A 170 -23.60 -6.71 -22.92
N ALA A 171 -23.96 -5.64 -23.63
CA ALA A 171 -23.27 -5.29 -24.86
C ALA A 171 -21.76 -5.10 -24.56
N PRO A 172 -20.86 -5.51 -25.46
CA PRO A 172 -19.44 -5.29 -25.26
C PRO A 172 -19.17 -3.77 -25.14
N GLU A 173 -18.38 -3.41 -24.12
CA GLU A 173 -17.94 -2.03 -23.87
C GLU A 173 -17.32 -1.42 -25.15
N SER A 174 -17.82 -0.25 -25.57
CA SER A 174 -17.25 0.45 -26.72
C SER A 174 -15.85 1.00 -26.41
N ASP A 175 -15.05 1.27 -27.44
CA ASP A 175 -13.72 1.85 -27.24
C ASP A 175 -13.76 3.16 -26.43
N ASP A 176 -14.78 4.01 -26.66
CA ASP A 176 -14.86 5.32 -26.01
C ASP A 176 -15.25 5.18 -24.53
N GLU A 177 -16.15 4.26 -24.20
CA GLU A 177 -16.46 3.87 -22.81
C GLU A 177 -15.23 3.27 -22.11
N ARG A 178 -14.48 2.39 -22.80
CA ARG A 178 -13.22 1.85 -22.30
C ARG A 178 -12.21 2.96 -21.99
N LEU A 179 -11.98 3.89 -22.91
CA LEU A 179 -11.06 5.02 -22.68
C LEU A 179 -11.53 5.90 -21.53
N GLN A 180 -12.83 6.17 -21.43
CA GLN A 180 -13.41 6.96 -20.33
C GLN A 180 -13.29 6.25 -18.97
N ARG A 181 -13.46 4.92 -18.92
CA ARG A 181 -13.24 4.11 -17.71
C ARG A 181 -11.78 4.13 -17.28
N LEU A 182 -10.85 3.90 -18.21
CA LEU A 182 -9.40 3.93 -17.96
C LEU A 182 -8.94 5.32 -17.46
N LEU A 183 -9.45 6.39 -18.06
CA LEU A 183 -9.23 7.77 -17.62
C LEU A 183 -9.77 8.01 -16.20
N THR A 184 -10.99 7.56 -15.95
CA THR A 184 -11.67 7.72 -14.65
C THR A 184 -10.94 6.97 -13.52
N PHE A 185 -10.36 5.80 -13.82
CA PHE A 185 -9.58 5.01 -12.85
C PHE A 185 -8.35 5.76 -12.32
N VAL A 186 -7.61 6.49 -13.17
CA VAL A 186 -6.43 7.26 -12.75
C VAL A 186 -6.79 8.64 -12.21
N ALA A 187 -7.75 9.33 -12.82
CA ALA A 187 -8.17 10.67 -12.42
C ALA A 187 -8.90 10.68 -11.05
N ARG A 188 -9.49 9.56 -10.61
CA ARG A 188 -10.00 9.41 -9.24
C ARG A 188 -8.90 9.27 -8.18
N GLN A 189 -7.72 8.76 -8.54
CA GLN A 189 -6.59 8.60 -7.62
C GLN A 189 -5.81 9.90 -7.45
N GLU A 190 -5.66 10.69 -8.51
CA GLU A 190 -5.02 12.01 -8.44
C GLU A 190 -5.76 13.03 -9.34
N PRO A 191 -6.86 13.63 -8.84
CA PRO A 191 -7.67 14.60 -9.59
C PRO A 191 -7.01 15.98 -9.73
N ARG A 192 -5.81 16.19 -9.18
CA ARG A 192 -5.10 17.48 -9.25
C ARG A 192 -4.21 17.62 -10.50
N LEU A 193 -4.14 16.59 -11.36
CA LEU A 193 -3.35 16.59 -12.60
C LEU A 193 -4.26 16.52 -13.84
N ASN A 194 -3.81 17.07 -14.98
CA ASN A 194 -4.41 16.70 -16.27
C ASN A 194 -4.11 15.22 -16.57
N TRP A 195 -5.09 14.51 -17.13
CA TRP A 195 -4.95 13.14 -17.60
C TRP A 195 -5.53 12.99 -19.01
N ALA A 196 -4.96 12.08 -19.80
CA ALA A 196 -5.46 11.71 -21.11
C ALA A 196 -5.23 10.22 -21.36
N VAL A 197 -6.22 9.56 -21.95
CA VAL A 197 -6.11 8.19 -22.44
C VAL A 197 -6.57 8.16 -23.89
N GLY A 198 -5.71 7.69 -24.79
CA GLY A 198 -5.98 7.70 -26.22
C GLY A 198 -5.56 6.42 -26.91
N GLN A 199 -6.34 6.00 -27.90
CA GLN A 199 -6.05 4.83 -28.73
C GLN A 199 -5.33 5.30 -29.99
N ARG A 200 -4.12 4.79 -30.22
CA ARG A 200 -3.32 5.06 -31.43
C ARG A 200 -3.82 4.22 -32.61
N ALA A 201 -3.36 4.56 -33.81
CA ALA A 201 -3.76 3.88 -35.05
C ALA A 201 -3.24 2.43 -35.18
N ASP A 202 -2.26 2.06 -34.35
CA ASP A 202 -1.77 0.69 -34.13
C ASP A 202 -2.63 -0.12 -33.14
N GLY A 203 -3.68 0.49 -32.58
CA GLY A 203 -4.55 -0.10 -31.56
C GLY A 203 -4.06 0.05 -30.11
N LEU A 204 -2.82 0.50 -29.90
CA LEU A 204 -2.25 0.67 -28.57
C LEU A 204 -2.96 1.78 -27.81
N THR A 205 -3.32 1.51 -26.55
CA THR A 205 -3.91 2.51 -25.66
C THR A 205 -2.80 3.15 -24.84
N VAL A 206 -2.65 4.48 -24.92
CA VAL A 206 -1.61 5.25 -24.23
C VAL A 206 -2.24 6.12 -23.15
N LEU A 207 -1.63 6.13 -21.97
CA LEU A 207 -2.00 6.94 -20.82
C LEU A 207 -0.93 8.02 -20.58
N VAL A 208 -1.37 9.26 -20.39
CA VAL A 208 -0.50 10.44 -20.22
C VAL A 208 -1.03 11.36 -19.13
N THR A 209 -0.11 11.94 -18.35
CA THR A 209 -0.29 13.24 -17.69
C THR A 209 0.73 14.22 -18.27
N ASP A 210 0.47 15.53 -18.21
CA ASP A 210 1.45 16.55 -18.62
C ASP A 210 2.36 17.05 -17.48
N LEU A 211 2.23 16.46 -16.29
CA LEU A 211 3.28 16.54 -15.26
C LEU A 211 4.60 16.01 -15.83
N ALA A 212 5.68 16.79 -15.65
CA ALA A 212 7.07 16.38 -15.88
C ALA A 212 7.30 15.59 -17.18
N HIS A 213 6.82 16.13 -18.31
CA HIS A 213 7.02 15.60 -19.68
C HIS A 213 6.37 14.23 -19.99
N GLY A 214 5.50 13.72 -19.11
CA GLY A 214 4.87 12.40 -19.22
C GLY A 214 5.12 11.48 -18.03
N TRP A 215 5.88 11.92 -17.02
CA TRP A 215 6.15 11.12 -15.83
C TRP A 215 4.90 10.94 -14.95
N VAL A 216 4.64 9.69 -14.57
CA VAL A 216 3.55 9.32 -13.65
C VAL A 216 4.07 9.23 -12.21
N PRO A 217 3.44 9.91 -11.24
CA PRO A 217 3.81 9.83 -9.83
C PRO A 217 3.83 8.40 -9.22
N PRO A 218 4.60 8.21 -8.15
CA PRO A 218 4.54 7.01 -7.30
C PRO A 218 3.19 6.91 -6.59
N GLY A 219 2.86 5.72 -6.08
CA GLY A 219 1.60 5.45 -5.35
C GLY A 219 0.35 5.35 -6.24
N LEU A 220 0.45 5.64 -7.53
CA LEU A 220 -0.66 5.49 -8.48
C LEU A 220 -0.71 4.06 -9.05
N MET A 221 -1.89 3.44 -8.93
CA MET A 221 -2.26 2.19 -9.59
C MET A 221 -2.60 2.48 -11.05
N LEU A 222 -2.05 1.68 -11.97
CA LEU A 222 -2.22 1.87 -13.41
C LEU A 222 -3.04 0.74 -14.02
N PRO A 223 -3.96 1.01 -14.97
CA PRO A 223 -4.72 -0.05 -15.62
C PRO A 223 -3.83 -1.03 -16.39
N GLU A 224 -4.24 -2.30 -16.48
CA GLU A 224 -3.64 -3.22 -17.45
C GLU A 224 -3.92 -2.77 -18.90
N GLY A 225 -2.95 -2.99 -19.79
CA GLY A 225 -3.10 -2.75 -21.23
C GLY A 225 -2.86 -1.30 -21.69
N VAL A 226 -2.60 -0.36 -20.77
CA VAL A 226 -2.12 0.98 -21.16
C VAL A 226 -0.60 1.02 -21.26
N GLN A 227 -0.10 1.83 -22.19
CA GLN A 227 1.30 2.19 -22.32
C GLN A 227 1.52 3.58 -21.71
N LEU A 228 2.62 3.80 -21.00
CA LEU A 228 3.08 5.14 -20.62
C LEU A 228 3.95 5.74 -21.72
N LEU A 229 4.41 6.98 -21.51
CA LEU A 229 5.50 7.54 -22.31
C LEU A 229 6.86 7.11 -21.73
N GLU A 230 7.76 6.71 -22.61
CA GLU A 230 9.19 6.51 -22.31
C GLU A 230 9.79 7.76 -21.63
N PRO A 231 10.80 7.61 -20.74
CA PRO A 231 11.58 8.73 -20.23
C PRO A 231 12.14 9.59 -21.37
N GLN A 232 11.67 10.84 -21.47
CA GLN A 232 12.19 11.81 -22.44
C GLN A 232 11.82 13.25 -22.05
N ARG A 233 12.73 14.21 -22.24
CA ARG A 233 12.39 15.64 -22.23
C ARG A 233 11.44 16.00 -23.39
N ARG A 234 10.22 16.45 -23.09
CA ARG A 234 9.17 16.81 -24.09
C ARG A 234 8.51 18.15 -23.78
N SER A 235 8.28 18.99 -24.80
CA SER A 235 7.69 20.32 -24.64
C SER A 235 6.21 20.38 -25.04
N GLY A 236 5.39 21.09 -24.28
CA GLY A 236 3.95 21.32 -24.53
C GLY A 236 3.02 20.54 -23.60
N GLY A 237 1.77 20.97 -23.52
CA GLY A 237 0.74 20.33 -22.67
C GLY A 237 0.17 19.04 -23.26
N ILE A 238 -0.77 18.44 -22.53
CA ILE A 238 -1.20 17.04 -22.71
C ILE A 238 -1.57 16.62 -24.14
N ALA A 239 -2.22 17.50 -24.92
CA ALA A 239 -2.61 17.22 -26.30
C ALA A 239 -1.43 16.98 -27.25
N LYS A 240 -0.24 17.53 -26.96
CA LYS A 240 0.99 17.28 -27.72
C LYS A 240 1.74 16.04 -27.22
N LEU A 241 1.57 15.67 -25.95
CA LEU A 241 2.22 14.49 -25.35
C LEU A 241 1.51 13.18 -25.72
N ILE A 242 0.17 13.16 -25.80
CA ILE A 242 -0.58 11.98 -26.25
C ILE A 242 -0.34 11.69 -27.75
N GLY A 243 -0.18 12.74 -28.56
CA GLY A 243 0.09 12.65 -29.99
C GLY A 243 -1.17 12.33 -30.82
N THR A 244 -0.97 11.80 -32.03
CA THR A 244 -2.07 11.44 -32.94
C THR A 244 -2.77 10.16 -32.48
N THR A 245 -4.06 10.26 -32.20
CA THR A 245 -4.91 9.16 -31.71
C THR A 245 -6.19 9.06 -32.54
N ALA A 246 -6.67 7.84 -32.79
CA ALA A 246 -7.96 7.59 -33.43
C ALA A 246 -9.14 7.94 -32.50
N ARG A 247 -8.95 7.76 -31.19
CA ARG A 247 -9.92 8.08 -30.13
C ARG A 247 -9.18 8.65 -28.91
N LEU A 248 -9.82 9.57 -28.18
CA LEU A 248 -9.20 10.31 -27.09
C LEU A 248 -10.22 10.67 -26.01
N ALA A 249 -9.92 10.33 -24.76
CA ALA A 249 -10.58 10.85 -23.57
C ALA A 249 -9.59 11.72 -22.78
N THR A 250 -10.04 12.86 -22.23
CA THR A 250 -9.21 13.81 -21.46
C THR A 250 -9.91 14.30 -20.22
N TYR A 251 -9.14 14.52 -19.16
CA TYR A 251 -9.55 15.10 -17.88
C TYR A 251 -8.64 16.28 -17.53
N ARG A 252 -9.22 17.36 -17.01
CA ARG A 252 -8.52 18.46 -16.33
C ARG A 252 -8.95 18.52 -14.86
N PRO A 253 -8.10 19.03 -13.95
CA PRO A 253 -8.46 19.21 -12.55
C PRO A 253 -9.78 19.96 -12.37
N GLY A 254 -10.75 19.30 -11.74
CA GLY A 254 -12.11 19.82 -11.54
C GLY A 254 -13.14 19.44 -12.60
N ASP A 255 -12.77 18.76 -13.69
CA ASP A 255 -13.75 18.17 -14.62
C ASP A 255 -14.62 17.12 -13.89
N PHE A 256 -15.86 16.94 -14.32
CA PHE A 256 -16.77 15.95 -13.73
C PHE A 256 -16.46 14.53 -14.23
N LEU A 257 -15.83 13.72 -13.37
CA LEU A 257 -15.69 12.27 -13.60
C LEU A 257 -17.05 11.60 -13.43
N GLY A 258 -17.71 11.32 -14.56
CA GLY A 258 -19.03 10.71 -14.60
C GLY A 258 -19.14 9.41 -13.79
N TRP A 259 -20.33 9.16 -13.27
CA TRP A 259 -20.71 7.83 -12.79
C TRP A 259 -20.98 6.93 -13.98
N THR A 260 -19.94 6.27 -14.49
CA THR A 260 -20.09 5.07 -15.32
C THR A 260 -20.66 3.96 -14.43
N SER A 261 -21.99 3.84 -14.41
CA SER A 261 -22.73 2.90 -13.56
C SER A 261 -22.38 1.44 -13.83
N ASP A 262 -21.88 1.15 -15.02
CA ASP A 262 -21.47 -0.18 -15.46
C ASP A 262 -20.02 -0.45 -15.03
N PHE A 263 -19.89 -0.97 -13.81
CA PHE A 263 -18.60 -1.30 -13.19
C PHE A 263 -17.94 -2.55 -13.82
N THR A 264 -17.44 -2.43 -15.05
CA THR A 264 -16.33 -3.29 -15.50
C THR A 264 -15.13 -3.01 -14.59
N PRO A 265 -14.63 -3.98 -13.79
CA PRO A 265 -13.50 -3.72 -12.91
C PRO A 265 -12.25 -3.40 -13.74
N THR A 266 -11.53 -2.35 -13.37
CA THR A 266 -10.26 -2.02 -14.03
C THR A 266 -9.13 -2.68 -13.27
N THR A 267 -8.61 -3.78 -13.82
CA THR A 267 -7.48 -4.52 -13.26
C THR A 267 -6.24 -3.62 -13.19
N PRO A 268 -5.61 -3.44 -12.02
CA PRO A 268 -4.34 -2.75 -11.91
C PRO A 268 -3.18 -3.62 -12.38
N SER A 269 -2.11 -3.01 -12.90
CA SER A 269 -0.92 -3.72 -13.37
C SER A 269 0.35 -2.88 -13.16
N PRO A 270 1.50 -3.51 -12.82
CA PRO A 270 2.79 -2.84 -12.84
C PRO A 270 3.34 -2.68 -14.27
N LYS A 271 2.87 -3.48 -15.23
CA LYS A 271 3.35 -3.52 -16.63
C LYS A 271 3.51 -2.15 -17.31
N PRO A 272 2.64 -1.15 -17.12
CA PRO A 272 2.81 0.15 -17.76
C PRO A 272 4.07 0.93 -17.30
N ARG A 273 4.73 0.52 -16.21
CA ARG A 273 6.04 1.04 -15.76
C ARG A 273 7.23 0.19 -16.25
N GLU A 274 7.02 -0.91 -16.98
CA GLU A 274 8.12 -1.74 -17.50
C GLU A 274 8.97 -0.95 -18.51
N LEU A 275 10.28 -0.93 -18.26
CA LEU A 275 11.33 -0.33 -19.08
C LEU A 275 12.48 -1.34 -19.22
N PRO A 276 13.40 -1.18 -20.20
CA PRO A 276 14.61 -2.00 -20.30
C PRO A 276 15.37 -2.08 -18.97
N THR A 277 15.74 -3.29 -18.56
CA THR A 277 16.30 -3.57 -17.23
C THR A 277 17.71 -3.00 -17.05
N SER A 278 18.01 -2.50 -15.84
CA SER A 278 19.32 -1.99 -15.44
C SER A 278 19.92 -2.90 -14.36
N ASP A 279 20.92 -3.70 -14.74
CA ASP A 279 21.62 -4.66 -13.86
C ASP A 279 22.38 -3.97 -12.71
N ASN A 280 22.65 -2.67 -12.85
CA ASN A 280 23.43 -1.84 -11.93
C ASN A 280 22.59 -0.80 -11.17
N LEU A 281 21.25 -0.84 -11.28
CA LEU A 281 20.29 0.13 -10.74
C LEU A 281 20.59 0.56 -9.29
N ALA A 282 20.69 -0.40 -8.36
CA ALA A 282 20.92 -0.10 -6.94
C ALA A 282 22.28 0.60 -6.71
N SER A 283 23.31 0.20 -7.46
CA SER A 283 24.64 0.80 -7.36
C SER A 283 24.63 2.26 -7.84
N GLU A 284 24.04 2.53 -9.00
CA GLU A 284 23.91 3.91 -9.50
C GLU A 284 23.05 4.78 -8.57
N LEU A 285 21.93 4.25 -8.07
CA LEU A 285 21.05 4.93 -7.13
C LEU A 285 21.78 5.28 -5.82
N SER A 286 22.60 4.37 -5.29
CA SER A 286 23.45 4.66 -4.12
C SER A 286 24.51 5.74 -4.39
N GLY A 287 24.99 5.83 -5.64
CA GLY A 287 25.94 6.84 -6.08
C GLY A 287 25.32 8.25 -6.15
N VAL A 288 24.18 8.41 -6.83
CA VAL A 288 23.56 9.73 -7.03
C VAL A 288 22.93 10.30 -5.75
N THR A 289 22.47 9.45 -4.83
CA THR A 289 21.85 9.87 -3.57
C THR A 289 22.87 10.43 -2.56
N ARG A 290 24.16 10.06 -2.66
CA ARG A 290 25.19 10.37 -1.64
C ARG A 290 25.37 11.85 -1.33
N TRP A 291 25.35 12.69 -2.36
CA TRP A 291 25.67 14.12 -2.28
C TRP A 291 24.52 14.99 -2.83
N ARG A 292 23.28 14.49 -2.76
CA ARG A 292 22.13 15.19 -3.33
C ARG A 292 21.48 16.14 -2.33
N ASP A 293 21.63 17.43 -2.58
CA ASP A 293 20.98 18.47 -1.79
C ASP A 293 19.45 18.31 -1.76
N GLY A 294 18.87 18.56 -0.60
CA GLY A 294 17.43 18.45 -0.36
C GLY A 294 16.87 17.03 -0.30
N LEU A 295 17.68 15.96 -0.37
CA LEU A 295 17.24 14.60 -0.02
C LEU A 295 17.41 14.33 1.48
N PRO A 296 16.44 13.65 2.14
CA PRO A 296 16.62 13.11 3.48
C PRO A 296 17.78 12.11 3.52
N ARG A 297 18.65 12.18 4.55
CA ARG A 297 19.85 11.32 4.68
C ARG A 297 19.54 9.82 4.62
N ILE A 298 18.36 9.41 5.10
CA ILE A 298 17.88 8.02 5.04
C ILE A 298 17.86 7.46 3.61
N VAL A 299 17.55 8.28 2.59
CA VAL A 299 17.50 7.84 1.19
C VAL A 299 18.85 7.30 0.72
N HIS A 300 19.96 7.97 1.05
CA HIS A 300 21.30 7.46 0.73
C HIS A 300 21.65 6.19 1.51
N LEU A 301 21.33 6.15 2.81
CA LEU A 301 21.63 4.98 3.66
C LEU A 301 20.92 3.73 3.15
N LEU A 302 19.65 3.86 2.77
CA LEU A 302 18.84 2.75 2.26
C LEU A 302 19.22 2.33 0.84
N ALA A 303 19.51 3.28 -0.06
CA ALA A 303 20.06 2.97 -1.38
C ALA A 303 21.43 2.28 -1.28
N GLN A 304 22.28 2.66 -0.31
CA GLN A 304 23.55 2.00 -0.05
C GLN A 304 23.37 0.60 0.55
N ALA A 305 22.41 0.40 1.46
CA ALA A 305 22.09 -0.92 2.01
C ALA A 305 21.62 -1.90 0.92
N ALA A 306 20.68 -1.47 0.07
CA ALA A 306 20.19 -2.25 -1.06
C ALA A 306 21.33 -2.59 -2.05
N ALA A 307 22.19 -1.62 -2.39
CA ALA A 307 23.35 -1.85 -3.26
C ALA A 307 24.38 -2.84 -2.68
N ALA A 308 24.42 -3.01 -1.35
CA ALA A 308 25.27 -3.98 -0.67
C ALA A 308 24.59 -5.36 -0.45
N GLY A 309 23.34 -5.53 -0.89
CA GLY A 309 22.55 -6.74 -0.61
C GLY A 309 22.12 -6.86 0.87
N GLY A 310 22.14 -5.76 1.62
CA GLY A 310 21.69 -5.71 3.01
C GLY A 310 20.18 -5.57 3.13
N GLY A 311 19.61 -6.14 4.19
CA GLY A 311 18.22 -5.90 4.57
C GLY A 311 18.01 -4.49 5.15
N VAL A 312 16.77 -4.02 5.09
CA VAL A 312 16.30 -2.72 5.62
C VAL A 312 15.20 -2.99 6.65
N GLY A 313 15.11 -2.18 7.72
CA GLY A 313 14.05 -2.31 8.72
C GLY A 313 12.73 -1.65 8.28
N GLU A 314 11.59 -2.24 8.63
CA GLU A 314 10.25 -1.68 8.30
C GLU A 314 10.07 -0.23 8.80
N ASP A 315 10.56 0.09 10.00
CA ASP A 315 10.56 1.48 10.55
C ASP A 315 11.30 2.48 9.63
N GLU A 316 12.33 2.02 8.91
CA GLU A 316 13.12 2.82 7.98
C GLU A 316 12.40 2.98 6.63
N ILE A 317 11.70 1.93 6.18
CA ILE A 317 10.84 1.95 4.98
C ILE A 317 9.64 2.88 5.21
N ASP A 318 9.00 2.83 6.37
CA ASP A 318 7.86 3.71 6.69
C ASP A 318 8.29 5.18 6.83
N LEU A 319 9.48 5.46 7.39
CA LEU A 319 10.04 6.83 7.36
C LEU A 319 10.37 7.29 5.93
N LEU A 320 10.88 6.39 5.07
CA LEU A 320 11.09 6.67 3.64
C LEU A 320 9.76 6.95 2.91
N ARG A 321 8.70 6.18 3.18
CA ARG A 321 7.34 6.40 2.66
C ARG A 321 6.75 7.73 3.07
N VAL A 322 6.93 8.16 4.33
CA VAL A 322 6.49 9.50 4.79
C VAL A 322 7.22 10.61 4.03
N HIS A 323 8.52 10.47 3.78
CA HIS A 323 9.26 11.44 2.96
C HIS A 323 8.82 11.43 1.48
N LEU A 324 8.61 10.24 0.91
CA LEU A 324 8.11 10.05 -0.46
C LEU A 324 6.74 10.70 -0.66
N ASP A 325 5.77 10.43 0.22
CA ASP A 325 4.43 10.99 0.11
C ASP A 325 4.41 12.51 0.37
N THR A 326 5.25 13.01 1.28
CA THR A 326 5.44 14.47 1.47
C THR A 326 5.96 15.13 0.18
N ALA A 327 6.96 14.53 -0.46
CA ALA A 327 7.50 15.03 -1.73
C ALA A 327 6.47 14.95 -2.87
N ARG A 328 5.75 13.82 -2.98
CA ARG A 328 4.66 13.60 -3.96
C ARG A 328 3.56 14.65 -3.80
N HIS A 329 3.09 14.90 -2.57
CA HIS A 329 2.10 15.93 -2.28
C HIS A 329 2.59 17.33 -2.65
N ALA A 330 3.85 17.66 -2.36
CA ALA A 330 4.44 18.95 -2.70
C ALA A 330 4.60 19.15 -4.23
N VAL A 331 5.05 18.11 -4.96
CA VAL A 331 5.13 18.11 -6.43
C VAL A 331 3.76 18.39 -7.05
N VAL A 332 2.72 17.66 -6.63
CA VAL A 332 1.37 17.86 -7.19
C VAL A 332 0.75 19.19 -6.73
N ALA A 333 1.10 19.71 -5.56
CA ALA A 333 0.63 21.03 -5.10
C ALA A 333 1.27 22.21 -5.87
N GLN A 334 2.43 22.02 -6.50
CA GLN A 334 3.07 23.04 -7.35
C GLN A 334 2.68 22.93 -8.83
N TYR A 335 1.98 21.87 -9.24
CA TYR A 335 1.55 21.66 -10.62
C TYR A 335 0.75 22.87 -11.16
N PRO A 336 1.02 23.36 -12.39
CA PRO A 336 1.94 22.80 -13.39
C PRO A 336 3.41 23.25 -13.23
N ASN A 337 3.72 24.21 -12.36
CA ASN A 337 5.01 24.88 -12.26
C ASN A 337 5.87 24.30 -11.12
N VAL A 338 6.19 23.01 -11.20
CA VAL A 338 6.95 22.29 -10.17
C VAL A 338 8.43 22.69 -10.17
N ASP A 339 9.01 22.89 -8.98
CA ASP A 339 10.45 23.04 -8.80
C ASP A 339 11.21 21.79 -9.30
N PRO A 340 12.16 21.93 -10.25
CA PRO A 340 12.97 20.82 -10.75
C PRO A 340 13.77 20.09 -9.67
N ALA A 341 14.23 20.77 -8.60
CA ALA A 341 15.00 20.11 -7.54
C ALA A 341 14.10 19.17 -6.72
N LEU A 342 12.94 19.64 -6.26
CA LEU A 342 11.90 18.85 -5.62
C LEU A 342 11.42 17.69 -6.49
N LEU A 343 11.17 17.92 -7.79
CA LEU A 343 10.72 16.89 -8.73
C LEU A 343 11.73 15.72 -8.82
N LEU A 344 13.00 16.04 -9.06
CA LEU A 344 14.08 15.05 -9.15
C LEU A 344 14.31 14.33 -7.82
N ASN A 345 14.18 15.04 -6.69
CA ASN A 345 14.26 14.44 -5.36
C ASN A 345 13.07 13.50 -5.09
N CYS A 346 11.87 13.82 -5.56
CA CYS A 346 10.71 12.93 -5.50
C CYS A 346 10.90 11.65 -6.35
N MET A 347 11.57 11.76 -7.51
CA MET A 347 11.92 10.60 -8.34
C MET A 347 12.94 9.68 -7.64
N LEU A 348 13.96 10.24 -6.99
CA LEU A 348 14.94 9.46 -6.21
C LEU A 348 14.35 8.82 -4.96
N LEU A 349 13.44 9.51 -4.25
CA LEU A 349 12.66 8.94 -3.16
C LEU A 349 11.83 7.74 -3.64
N ALA A 350 11.13 7.88 -4.76
CA ALA A 350 10.31 6.81 -5.34
C ALA A 350 11.16 5.60 -5.77
N ALA A 351 12.28 5.85 -6.48
CA ALA A 351 13.19 4.80 -6.92
C ALA A 351 13.80 4.02 -5.74
N THR A 352 14.08 4.71 -4.63
CA THR A 352 14.63 4.08 -3.41
C THR A 352 13.56 3.26 -2.67
N GLU A 353 12.33 3.76 -2.54
CA GLU A 353 11.25 3.06 -1.84
C GLU A 353 10.84 1.79 -2.57
N SER A 354 10.61 1.87 -3.89
CA SER A 354 10.35 0.68 -4.72
C SER A 354 11.53 -0.29 -4.71
N GLY A 355 12.77 0.22 -4.67
CA GLY A 355 13.99 -0.58 -4.61
C GLY A 355 14.12 -1.41 -3.32
N VAL A 356 13.81 -0.83 -2.14
CA VAL A 356 13.89 -1.55 -0.86
C VAL A 356 12.67 -2.42 -0.56
N THR A 357 11.53 -2.14 -1.18
CA THR A 357 10.29 -2.93 -1.02
C THR A 357 10.16 -4.08 -2.02
N GLY A 358 11.10 -4.22 -2.96
CA GLY A 358 11.12 -5.33 -3.91
C GLY A 358 10.30 -5.12 -5.19
N ASP A 359 9.99 -3.88 -5.57
CA ASP A 359 9.47 -3.51 -6.88
C ASP A 359 10.58 -2.93 -7.79
N PRO A 360 11.37 -3.80 -8.48
CA PRO A 360 12.40 -3.34 -9.40
C PRO A 360 11.83 -2.63 -10.64
N VAL A 361 10.54 -2.81 -10.97
CA VAL A 361 9.90 -2.20 -12.14
C VAL A 361 9.66 -0.72 -11.86
N SER A 362 8.98 -0.39 -10.76
CA SER A 362 8.80 1.01 -10.35
C SER A 362 10.13 1.67 -9.98
N ALA A 363 11.07 0.92 -9.38
CA ALA A 363 12.42 1.45 -9.08
C ALA A 363 13.15 1.88 -10.36
N ASN A 364 13.19 1.03 -11.38
CA ASN A 364 13.80 1.34 -12.68
C ASN A 364 13.06 2.48 -13.38
N TYR A 365 11.73 2.48 -13.39
CA TYR A 365 10.89 3.55 -13.96
C TYR A 365 11.21 4.93 -13.37
N HIS A 366 11.17 5.06 -12.05
CA HIS A 366 11.42 6.34 -11.38
C HIS A 366 12.87 6.80 -11.54
N PHE A 367 13.83 5.86 -11.56
CA PHE A 367 15.25 6.20 -11.76
C PHE A 367 15.59 6.58 -13.21
N ALA A 368 14.99 5.92 -14.21
CA ALA A 368 15.19 6.26 -15.62
C ALA A 368 14.65 7.67 -15.93
N TRP A 369 13.49 8.04 -15.38
CA TRP A 369 12.96 9.40 -15.44
C TRP A 369 13.86 10.42 -14.74
N PHE A 370 14.44 10.09 -13.57
CA PHE A 370 15.47 10.94 -12.94
C PHE A 370 16.69 11.12 -13.85
N ARG A 371 17.24 10.04 -14.42
CA ARG A 371 18.41 10.08 -15.31
C ARG A 371 18.19 10.95 -16.55
N GLU A 372 17.01 10.92 -17.13
CA GLU A 372 16.65 11.77 -18.27
C GLU A 372 16.48 13.25 -17.86
N LEU A 373 15.82 13.52 -16.73
CA LEU A 373 15.50 14.90 -16.32
C LEU A 373 16.59 15.61 -15.52
N ASN A 374 17.67 14.91 -15.13
CA ASN A 374 18.86 15.48 -14.48
C ASN A 374 20.01 15.80 -15.49
N GLN A 375 19.76 15.66 -16.81
CA GLN A 375 20.68 16.08 -17.90
C GLN A 375 20.37 17.49 -18.39
#